data_AF-A0AAP0WV33-F1
#
_entry.id   AF-A0AAP0WV33-F1
#
_cell.length_a   1.000
_cell.length_b   1.000
_cell.length_c   1.000
_cell.angle_alpha   90.00
_cell.angle_beta   90.00
_cell.angle_gamma   90.00
#
_symmetry.space_group_name_H-M   'P 1'
#
loop_
_entity.id
_entity.type
_entity.pdbx_description
1 polymer ?
#
loop_
_entity_poly.entity_id
_entity_poly.type
_entity_poly.pdbx_seq_one_letter_code
_entity_poly.pdbx_strand_id
1 'polypeptide(L)'
;MEKSSGSRRSWIFGNLGSFLRRCIFCVLSAGPIPNHIAFIMDGNRRYAKKLNLIEGAGHKLGFSALISMLKYCYELGVKYVTIYAFSIENFKRRPEEVQSLMELMQEKIEGLIKEESIVNQYGVRVYFIGNLKLLSEPVRLAAERAMVATC
;
A
#
# COMPACT_ATOMS: atom_id res chain seq x y z
N MET A 1 -19.24 -19.49 30.35
CA MET A 1 -17.86 -19.76 29.91
C MET A 1 -17.91 -20.28 28.48
N GLU A 2 -17.93 -19.41 27.45
CA GLU A 2 -17.86 -19.87 26.05
C GLU A 2 -17.54 -18.71 25.08
N LYS A 3 -16.30 -18.21 25.11
CA LYS A 3 -15.74 -17.31 24.08
C LYS A 3 -14.23 -17.53 23.97
N SER A 4 -13.78 -18.68 23.47
CA SER A 4 -12.34 -18.91 23.25
C SER A 4 -11.95 -19.78 22.03
N SER A 5 -12.87 -20.48 21.37
CA SER A 5 -12.51 -21.44 20.32
C SER A 5 -12.26 -20.82 18.93
N GLY A 6 -12.98 -19.75 18.56
CA GLY A 6 -12.88 -19.11 17.24
C GLY A 6 -11.56 -18.35 16.99
N SER A 7 -11.01 -17.71 18.02
CA SER A 7 -9.74 -16.96 17.94
C SER A 7 -8.54 -17.88 17.74
N ARG A 8 -8.53 -19.03 18.44
CA ARG A 8 -7.42 -19.99 18.41
C ARG A 8 -7.29 -20.70 17.06
N ARG A 9 -8.41 -21.08 16.42
CA ARG A 9 -8.39 -21.67 15.07
C ARG A 9 -7.91 -20.67 14.02
N SER A 10 -8.45 -19.46 14.00
CA SER A 10 -8.03 -18.39 13.08
C SER A 10 -6.54 -18.08 13.22
N TRP A 11 -6.03 -18.06 14.45
CA TRP A 11 -4.60 -17.87 14.74
C TRP A 11 -3.72 -19.02 14.23
N ILE A 12 -4.11 -20.28 14.47
CA ILE A 12 -3.37 -21.46 13.99
C ILE A 12 -3.36 -21.53 12.46
N PHE A 13 -4.49 -21.31 11.80
CA PHE A 13 -4.58 -21.31 10.34
C PHE A 13 -3.80 -20.15 9.71
N GLY A 14 -3.82 -18.97 10.33
CA GLY A 14 -3.00 -17.83 9.92
C GLY A 14 -1.50 -18.13 10.05
N ASN A 15 -1.10 -18.81 11.14
CA ASN A 15 0.30 -19.21 11.36
C ASN A 15 0.75 -20.23 10.32
N LEU A 16 -0.06 -21.26 10.04
CA LEU A 16 0.27 -22.27 9.04
C LEU A 16 0.39 -21.67 7.62
N GLY A 17 -0.54 -20.77 7.25
CA GLY A 17 -0.45 -20.06 5.97
C GLY A 17 0.78 -19.18 5.85
N SER A 18 1.17 -18.49 6.93
CA SER A 18 2.39 -17.69 6.97
C SER A 18 3.67 -18.54 6.86
N PHE A 19 3.67 -19.72 7.50
CA PHE A 19 4.77 -20.67 7.45
C PHE A 19 4.95 -21.23 6.04
N LEU A 20 3.86 -21.71 5.41
CA LEU A 20 3.88 -22.21 4.04
C LEU A 20 4.35 -21.13 3.06
N ARG A 21 3.87 -19.89 3.22
CA ARG A 21 4.35 -18.76 2.40
C ARG A 21 5.85 -18.56 2.56
N ARG A 22 6.36 -18.58 3.79
CA ARG A 22 7.79 -18.39 4.05
C ARG A 22 8.63 -19.51 3.41
N CYS A 23 8.18 -20.75 3.46
CA CYS A 23 8.84 -21.86 2.75
C CYS A 23 8.87 -21.63 1.23
N ILE A 24 7.75 -21.22 0.63
CA ILE A 24 7.69 -20.91 -0.81
C ILE A 24 8.65 -19.76 -1.15
N PHE A 25 8.67 -18.71 -0.34
CA PHE A 25 9.55 -17.56 -0.57
C PHE A 25 11.02 -17.96 -0.45
N CYS A 26 11.40 -18.83 0.50
CA CYS A 26 12.76 -19.36 0.57
C CYS A 26 13.16 -20.12 -0.70
N VAL A 27 12.27 -20.96 -1.23
CA VAL A 27 12.52 -21.71 -2.48
C VAL A 27 12.66 -20.76 -3.67
N LEU A 28 11.75 -19.78 -3.81
CA LEU A 28 11.81 -18.80 -4.89
C LEU A 28 13.05 -17.90 -4.81
N SER A 29 13.48 -17.56 -3.59
CA SER A 29 14.66 -16.72 -3.34
C SER A 29 15.99 -17.45 -3.58
N ALA A 30 15.97 -18.76 -3.83
CA ALA A 30 17.14 -19.49 -4.33
C ALA A 30 17.44 -19.16 -5.81
N GLY A 31 16.45 -18.65 -6.54
CA GLY A 31 16.59 -18.18 -7.91
C GLY A 31 16.91 -16.67 -8.00
N PRO A 32 17.04 -16.13 -9.22
CA PRO A 32 17.25 -14.71 -9.41
C PRO A 32 16.03 -13.90 -8.95
N ILE A 33 16.26 -12.96 -8.03
CA ILE A 33 15.24 -12.01 -7.56
C ILE A 33 15.37 -10.70 -8.35
N PRO A 34 14.25 -10.15 -8.89
CA PRO A 34 14.28 -8.84 -9.52
C PRO A 34 14.63 -7.75 -8.51
N ASN A 35 15.59 -6.90 -8.86
CA ASN A 35 15.95 -5.77 -7.99
C ASN A 35 14.86 -4.69 -7.95
N HIS A 36 14.06 -4.56 -9.02
CA HIS A 36 13.06 -3.51 -9.15
C HIS A 36 11.78 -4.03 -9.80
N ILE A 37 10.62 -3.77 -9.18
CA ILE A 37 9.30 -4.08 -9.73
C ILE A 37 8.45 -2.80 -9.77
N ALA A 38 7.71 -2.60 -10.86
CA ALA A 38 6.76 -1.51 -11.00
C ALA A 38 5.31 -2.02 -11.04
N PHE A 39 4.40 -1.35 -10.33
CA PHE A 39 3.00 -1.70 -10.24
C PHE A 39 2.10 -0.55 -10.70
N ILE A 40 1.10 -0.86 -11.52
CA ILE A 40 -0.02 0.02 -11.83
C ILE A 40 -1.23 -0.51 -11.07
N MET A 41 -1.67 0.24 -10.04
CA MET A 41 -2.79 -0.19 -9.18
C MET A 41 -4.13 0.22 -9.79
N ASP A 42 -4.59 -0.53 -10.78
CA ASP A 42 -5.90 -0.33 -11.39
C ASP A 42 -6.98 -1.29 -10.81
N GLY A 43 -8.24 -0.97 -11.04
CA GLY A 43 -9.38 -1.83 -10.72
C GLY A 43 -10.11 -1.47 -9.44
N ASN A 44 -9.62 -0.50 -8.66
CA ASN A 44 -10.23 -0.10 -7.38
C ASN A 44 -11.73 0.24 -7.50
N ARG A 45 -12.13 0.98 -8.54
CA ARG A 45 -13.55 1.31 -8.81
C ARG A 45 -14.38 0.09 -9.20
N ARG A 46 -13.84 -0.78 -10.07
CA ARG A 46 -14.51 -2.02 -10.51
C ARG A 46 -14.69 -3.00 -9.33
N TYR A 47 -13.69 -3.09 -8.48
CA TYR A 47 -13.70 -3.91 -7.26
C TYR A 47 -14.74 -3.41 -6.25
N ALA A 48 -14.80 -2.09 -6.00
CA ALA A 48 -15.84 -1.51 -5.16
C ALA A 48 -17.25 -1.80 -5.68
N LYS A 49 -17.48 -1.62 -6.99
CA LYS A 49 -18.77 -1.93 -7.64
C LYS A 49 -19.15 -3.40 -7.51
N LYS A 50 -18.19 -4.32 -7.70
CA LYS A 50 -18.43 -5.77 -7.57
C LYS A 50 -18.87 -6.17 -6.16
N LEU A 51 -18.39 -5.46 -5.13
CA LEU A 51 -18.71 -5.72 -3.73
C LEU A 51 -19.82 -4.82 -3.17
N ASN A 52 -20.51 -4.04 -4.02
CA ASN A 52 -21.52 -3.07 -3.61
C ASN A 52 -21.04 -2.09 -2.51
N LEU A 53 -19.76 -1.70 -2.57
CA LEU A 53 -19.17 -0.75 -1.64
C LEU A 53 -19.39 0.69 -2.10
N ILE A 54 -19.49 1.60 -1.13
CA ILE A 54 -19.52 3.05 -1.40
C ILE A 54 -18.28 3.53 -2.15
N GLU A 55 -18.42 4.60 -2.92
CA GLU A 55 -17.30 5.27 -3.57
C GLU A 55 -16.22 5.66 -2.53
N GLY A 56 -14.94 5.49 -2.89
CA GLY A 56 -13.81 5.68 -1.97
C GLY A 56 -13.38 4.44 -1.16
N ALA A 57 -14.30 3.54 -0.78
CA ALA A 57 -13.95 2.32 -0.03
C ALA A 57 -13.03 1.39 -0.83
N GLY A 58 -13.20 1.32 -2.16
CA GLY A 58 -12.31 0.58 -3.05
C GLY A 58 -10.86 1.07 -3.01
N HIS A 59 -10.64 2.38 -2.86
CA HIS A 59 -9.29 2.94 -2.77
C HIS A 59 -8.62 2.60 -1.43
N LYS A 60 -9.39 2.55 -0.32
CA LYS A 60 -8.89 2.09 0.98
C LYS A 60 -8.46 0.61 0.92
N LEU A 61 -9.26 -0.24 0.28
CA LEU A 61 -8.91 -1.65 0.07
C LEU A 61 -7.70 -1.81 -0.85
N GLY A 62 -7.62 -1.01 -1.92
CA GLY A 62 -6.44 -0.94 -2.80
C GLY A 62 -5.17 -0.58 -2.03
N PHE A 63 -5.24 0.39 -1.11
CA PHE A 63 -4.11 0.72 -0.24
C PHE A 63 -3.72 -0.44 0.70
N SER A 64 -4.67 -1.16 1.28
CA SER A 64 -4.37 -2.34 2.10
C SER A 64 -3.67 -3.45 1.29
N ALA A 65 -4.13 -3.66 0.05
CA ALA A 65 -3.50 -4.57 -0.89
C ALA A 65 -2.07 -4.13 -1.23
N LEU A 66 -1.84 -2.83 -1.43
CA LEU A 66 -0.52 -2.25 -1.64
C LEU A 66 0.43 -2.56 -0.49
N ILE A 67 0.01 -2.29 0.75
CA ILE A 67 0.84 -2.55 1.94
C ILE A 67 1.20 -4.03 2.05
N SER A 68 0.24 -4.92 1.77
CA SER A 68 0.47 -6.37 1.80
C SER A 68 1.46 -6.82 0.72
N MET A 69 1.33 -6.27 -0.49
CA MET A 69 2.23 -6.53 -1.62
C MET A 69 3.65 -6.00 -1.35
N LEU A 70 3.79 -4.81 -0.75
CA LEU A 70 5.10 -4.27 -0.35
C LEU A 70 5.80 -5.16 0.69
N LYS A 71 5.05 -5.70 1.67
CA LYS A 71 5.61 -6.69 2.62
C LYS A 71 6.13 -7.92 1.90
N TYR A 72 5.42 -8.42 0.89
CA TYR A 72 5.88 -9.58 0.12
C TYR A 72 7.13 -9.27 -0.70
N CYS A 73 7.19 -8.10 -1.35
CA CYS A 73 8.39 -7.66 -2.05
C CYS A 73 9.60 -7.60 -1.11
N TYR A 74 9.41 -7.05 0.09
CA TYR A 74 10.45 -7.02 1.12
C TYR A 74 10.87 -8.43 1.56
N GLU A 75 9.92 -9.30 1.90
CA GLU A 75 10.19 -10.68 2.32
C GLU A 75 10.94 -11.50 1.25
N LEU A 76 10.71 -11.21 -0.04
CA LEU A 76 11.39 -11.82 -1.19
C LEU A 76 12.75 -11.18 -1.52
N GLY A 77 13.13 -10.07 -0.89
CA GLY A 77 14.40 -9.38 -1.14
C GLY A 77 14.40 -8.42 -2.33
N VAL A 78 13.23 -7.98 -2.81
CA VAL A 78 13.12 -6.94 -3.85
C VAL A 78 13.55 -5.60 -3.25
N LYS A 79 14.52 -4.92 -3.90
CA LYS A 79 15.14 -3.70 -3.36
C LYS A 79 14.35 -2.43 -3.66
N TYR A 80 13.72 -2.37 -4.83
CA TYR A 80 13.01 -1.18 -5.30
C TYR A 80 11.61 -1.54 -5.75
N VAL A 81 10.63 -0.73 -5.37
CA VAL A 81 9.26 -0.85 -5.85
C VAL A 81 8.77 0.51 -6.32
N THR A 82 8.26 0.59 -7.54
CA THR A 82 7.61 1.79 -8.06
C THR A 82 6.12 1.55 -8.18
N ILE A 83 5.33 2.51 -7.72
CA ILE A 83 3.87 2.40 -7.73
C ILE A 83 3.32 3.59 -8.49
N TYR A 84 2.47 3.32 -9.48
CA TYR A 84 1.73 4.37 -10.16
C TYR A 84 0.44 4.66 -9.40
N ALA A 85 0.52 5.66 -8.51
CA ALA A 85 -0.57 5.98 -7.57
C ALA A 85 -1.62 6.96 -8.13
N PHE A 86 -1.20 7.93 -8.95
CA PHE A 86 -2.08 8.98 -9.48
C PHE A 86 -1.56 9.53 -10.81
N SER A 87 -2.42 9.63 -11.82
CA SER A 87 -2.07 10.15 -13.15
C SER A 87 -2.53 11.59 -13.37
N ILE A 88 -1.90 12.31 -14.29
CA ILE A 88 -2.37 13.64 -14.72
C ILE A 88 -3.80 13.56 -15.29
N GLU A 89 -4.12 12.46 -15.97
CA GLU A 89 -5.47 12.18 -16.47
C GLU A 89 -6.53 12.05 -15.35
N ASN A 90 -6.12 11.75 -14.11
CA ASN A 90 -7.05 11.68 -12.98
C ASN A 90 -7.60 13.05 -12.57
N PHE A 91 -6.92 14.16 -12.92
CA PHE A 91 -7.46 15.50 -12.72
C PHE A 91 -8.68 15.80 -13.61
N LYS A 92 -8.89 15.05 -14.70
CA LYS A 92 -10.06 15.20 -15.58
C LYS A 92 -11.34 14.55 -15.01
N ARG A 93 -11.27 13.92 -13.83
CA ARG A 93 -12.43 13.34 -13.15
C ARG A 93 -13.28 14.44 -12.49
N ARG A 94 -14.43 14.06 -11.93
CA ARG A 94 -15.32 14.98 -11.22
C ARG A 94 -14.56 15.65 -10.05
N PRO A 95 -14.72 16.97 -9.82
CA PRO A 95 -13.99 17.69 -8.78
C PRO A 95 -14.10 17.06 -7.39
N GLU A 96 -15.27 16.54 -7.03
CA GLU A 96 -15.53 15.90 -5.74
C GLU A 96 -14.76 14.58 -5.59
N GLU A 97 -14.62 13.82 -6.68
CA GLU A 97 -13.82 12.60 -6.72
C GLU A 97 -12.31 12.94 -6.59
N VAL A 98 -11.85 13.98 -7.28
CA VAL A 98 -10.45 14.43 -7.18
C VAL A 98 -10.14 14.88 -5.75
N GLN A 99 -11.02 15.68 -5.15
CA GLN A 99 -10.88 16.12 -3.77
C GLN A 99 -10.80 14.94 -2.79
N SER A 100 -11.71 13.97 -2.93
CA SER A 100 -11.70 12.75 -2.10
C SER A 100 -10.42 11.93 -2.26
N LEU A 101 -9.85 11.87 -3.47
CA LEU A 101 -8.58 11.19 -3.72
C LEU A 101 -7.40 11.93 -3.08
N MET A 102 -7.40 13.26 -3.10
CA MET A 102 -6.37 14.08 -2.46
C MET A 102 -6.39 13.92 -0.94
N GLU A 103 -7.58 13.96 -0.32
CA GLU A 103 -7.75 13.72 1.12
C GLU A 103 -7.27 12.33 1.52
N LEU A 104 -7.64 11.30 0.76
CA LEU A 104 -7.17 9.94 1.00
C LEU A 104 -5.65 9.85 0.82
N MET A 105 -5.09 10.48 -0.21
CA MET A 105 -3.65 10.49 -0.45
C MET A 105 -2.92 11.14 0.73
N GLN A 106 -3.37 12.30 1.20
CA GLN A 106 -2.82 12.96 2.38
C GLN A 106 -2.85 12.03 3.60
N GLU A 107 -4.03 11.47 3.93
CA GLU A 107 -4.20 10.55 5.06
C GLU A 107 -3.21 9.39 5.01
N LYS A 108 -3.02 8.80 3.83
CA LYS A 108 -2.11 7.66 3.66
C LYS A 108 -0.65 8.03 3.74
N ILE A 109 -0.25 9.16 3.16
CA ILE A 109 1.14 9.64 3.24
C ILE A 109 1.50 9.99 4.69
N GLU A 110 0.61 10.68 5.40
CA GLU A 110 0.79 10.97 6.83
C GLU A 110 0.81 9.69 7.67
N GLY A 111 0.09 8.65 7.26
CA GLY A 111 0.20 7.32 7.86
C GLY A 111 1.57 6.66 7.68
N LEU A 112 2.30 6.97 6.60
CA LEU A 112 3.63 6.40 6.34
C LEU A 112 4.71 6.94 7.29
N ILE A 113 4.53 8.12 7.88
CA ILE A 113 5.51 8.72 8.78
C ILE A 113 5.28 8.37 10.26
N LYS A 114 4.18 7.69 10.59
CA LYS A 114 3.89 7.26 11.97
C LYS A 114 4.90 6.21 12.43
N GLU A 115 5.22 6.19 13.73
CA GLU A 115 6.15 5.23 14.34
C GLU A 115 5.78 3.77 14.04
N GLU A 116 4.49 3.46 14.12
CA GLU A 116 3.94 2.12 13.84
C GLU A 116 3.84 1.75 12.35
N SER A 117 4.29 2.62 11.45
CA SER A 117 4.18 2.40 10.01
C SER A 117 5.10 1.27 9.53
N ILE A 118 4.71 0.67 8.39
CA ILE A 118 5.59 -0.28 7.68
C ILE A 118 6.92 0.35 7.30
N VAL A 119 6.93 1.66 7.05
CA VAL A 119 8.10 2.38 6.60
C VAL A 119 9.17 2.39 7.69
N ASN A 120 8.77 2.73 8.91
CA ASN A 120 9.67 2.69 10.07
C ASN A 120 10.03 1.26 10.48
N GLN A 121 9.06 0.34 10.49
CA GLN A 121 9.29 -1.06 10.89
C GLN A 121 10.30 -1.80 10.00
N TYR A 122 10.31 -1.50 8.70
CA TYR A 122 11.13 -2.20 7.71
C TYR A 122 12.27 -1.35 7.16
N GLY A 123 12.48 -0.13 7.67
CA GLY A 123 13.50 0.80 7.20
C GLY A 123 13.33 1.17 5.71
N VAL A 124 12.09 1.36 5.26
CA VAL A 124 11.79 1.67 3.86
C VAL A 124 12.01 3.15 3.60
N ARG A 125 12.71 3.45 2.51
CA ARG A 125 12.83 4.82 1.99
C ARG A 125 11.73 5.12 0.97
N VAL A 126 11.05 6.25 1.13
CA VAL A 126 9.93 6.65 0.27
C VAL A 126 10.32 7.84 -0.59
N TYR A 127 9.98 7.77 -1.88
CA TYR A 127 10.16 8.85 -2.84
C TYR A 127 8.89 9.11 -3.63
N PHE A 128 8.54 10.39 -3.78
CA PHE A 128 7.45 10.82 -4.65
C PHE A 128 8.03 11.42 -5.93
N ILE A 129 7.70 10.81 -7.07
CA ILE A 129 8.22 11.19 -8.38
C ILE A 129 7.07 11.73 -9.23
N GLY A 130 7.25 12.92 -9.80
CA GLY A 130 6.28 13.57 -10.68
C GLY A 130 6.21 15.09 -10.49
N ASN A 131 5.20 15.73 -11.09
CA ASN A 131 4.97 17.16 -10.91
C ASN A 131 4.13 17.40 -9.63
N LEU A 132 4.80 17.44 -8.48
CA LEU A 132 4.15 17.63 -7.18
C LEU A 132 3.43 18.98 -7.03
N LYS A 133 3.74 19.97 -7.90
CA LYS A 133 3.07 21.28 -7.92
C LYS A 133 1.61 21.19 -8.36
N LEU A 134 1.22 20.09 -9.01
CA LEU A 134 -0.18 19.83 -9.41
C LEU A 134 -1.02 19.26 -8.27
N LEU A 135 -0.39 18.74 -7.21
CA LEU A 135 -1.09 18.22 -6.05
C LEU A 135 -1.61 19.37 -5.19
N SER A 136 -2.64 19.11 -4.38
CA SER A 136 -3.06 20.07 -3.38
C SER A 136 -1.91 20.35 -2.40
N GLU A 137 -1.86 21.57 -1.86
CA GLU A 137 -0.79 21.98 -0.94
C GLU A 137 -0.62 21.01 0.25
N PRO A 138 -1.69 20.54 0.92
CA PRO A 138 -1.56 19.59 2.03
C PRO A 138 -0.88 18.28 1.62
N VAL A 139 -1.23 17.73 0.45
CA VAL A 139 -0.66 16.50 -0.08
C VAL A 139 0.81 16.69 -0.44
N ARG A 140 1.15 17.80 -1.10
CA ARG A 140 2.54 18.13 -1.45
C ARG A 140 3.41 18.23 -0.21
N LEU A 141 2.97 18.95 0.82
CA LEU A 141 3.69 19.09 2.08
C LEU A 141 3.84 17.75 2.81
N ALA A 142 2.80 16.91 2.80
CA ALA A 142 2.88 15.57 3.37
C ALA A 142 3.91 14.70 2.65
N ALA A 143 3.95 14.75 1.31
CA ALA A 143 4.93 14.02 0.51
C ALA A 143 6.37 14.48 0.79
N GLU A 144 6.61 15.79 0.87
CA GLU A 144 7.91 16.37 1.21
C GLU A 144 8.38 15.92 2.61
N ARG A 145 7.51 15.99 3.62
CA ARG A 145 7.81 15.50 4.97
C ARG A 145 8.15 14.01 4.97
N ALA A 146 7.39 13.19 4.24
CA ALA A 146 7.63 11.75 4.16
C ALA A 146 8.96 11.41 3.48
N MET A 147 9.37 12.13 2.44
CA MET A 147 10.69 11.94 1.82
C MET A 147 11.80 12.29 2.79
N VAL A 148 11.70 13.40 3.54
CA VAL A 148 12.71 13.80 4.53
C VAL A 148 12.79 12.81 5.69
N ALA A 149 11.64 12.35 6.21
CA ALA A 149 11.58 11.45 7.36
C ALA A 149 12.13 10.04 7.07
N THR A 150 12.23 9.66 5.81
CA THR A 150 12.63 8.29 5.38
C THR A 150 13.99 8.25 4.68
N CYS A 151 14.74 9.36 4.70
CA CYS A 151 16.03 9.53 4.05
C CYS A 151 17.18 8.77 4.71
#